data_AF-L8LQ62-F1
#
_entry.id   AF-L8LQ62-F1
#
_cell.length_a   1.000
_cell.length_b   1.000
_cell.length_c   1.000
_cell.angle_alpha   90.00
_cell.angle_beta   90.00
_cell.angle_gamma   90.00
#
_symmetry.space_group_name_H-M   'P 1'
#
loop_
_entity.id
_entity.type
_entity.pdbx_description
1 polymer ?
#
loop_
_entity_poly.entity_id
_entity_poly.type
_entity_poly.pdbx_seq_one_letter_code
_entity_poly.pdbx_strand_id
1 'polypeptide(L)' 'MGNYDKYTYKTIWSEEDQEFVGLCEEFPSLSYLNPDRHQAYEGIVNLAKDVILDLKSTDEPIPKPHYLDRLHQLTS' A
#
# COMPACT_ATOMS: atom_id res chain seq x y z
N MET A 1 6.50 4.13 15.71
CA MET A 1 6.47 3.44 14.40
C MET A 1 5.06 3.48 13.86
N GLY A 2 4.82 4.10 12.70
CA GLY A 2 3.50 4.09 12.05
C GLY A 2 3.26 2.75 11.36
N ASN A 3 2.01 2.27 11.38
CA ASN A 3 1.63 0.97 10.81
C ASN A 3 1.86 0.82 9.29
N TYR A 4 2.10 1.91 8.54
CA TYR A 4 2.38 1.86 7.09
C TYR A 4 3.58 1.00 6.71
N ASP A 5 4.63 0.98 7.54
CA ASP A 5 5.86 0.23 7.24
C ASP A 5 5.63 -1.28 7.16
N LYS A 6 4.54 -1.77 7.78
CA LYS A 6 4.15 -3.19 7.79
C LYS A 6 3.20 -3.56 6.67
N TYR A 7 2.88 -2.64 5.76
CA TYR A 7 2.00 -2.90 4.64
C TYR A 7 2.74 -3.53 3.48
N THR A 8 2.02 -4.36 2.71
CA THR A 8 2.60 -5.02 1.56
C THR A 8 2.46 -4.12 0.34
N TYR A 9 3.58 -3.59 -0.12
CA TYR A 9 3.68 -2.82 -1.35
C TYR A 9 4.16 -3.73 -2.48
N LYS A 10 3.48 -3.63 -3.63
CA LYS A 10 3.83 -4.37 -4.85
C LYS A 10 4.00 -3.38 -5.99
N THR A 11 5.02 -3.57 -6.80
CA THR A 11 5.23 -2.77 -8.01
C THR A 11 5.23 -3.72 -9.20
N ILE A 12 4.28 -3.54 -10.10
CA ILE A 12 4.13 -4.34 -11.32
C ILE A 12 4.40 -3.46 -12.54
N TRP A 13 4.85 -4.07 -13.64
CA TRP A 13 4.97 -3.37 -14.92
C TRP A 13 3.66 -3.53 -15.70
N SER A 14 3.08 -2.43 -16.16
CA SER A 14 1.94 -2.41 -17.07
C SER A 14 2.46 -2.20 -18.50
N GLU A 15 2.32 -3.21 -19.35
CA GLU A 15 2.66 -3.06 -20.77
C GLU A 15 1.66 -2.16 -21.51
N GLU A 16 0.43 -2.02 -21.01
CA GLU A 16 -0.61 -1.17 -21.59
C GLU A 16 -0.28 0.32 -21.44
N ASP A 17 0.16 0.71 -20.25
CA ASP A 17 0.54 2.10 -19.94
C ASP A 17 2.03 2.38 -20.21
N GLN A 18 2.84 1.33 -20.42
CA GLN A 18 4.31 1.42 -20.47
C GLN A 18 4.91 2.03 -19.19
N GLU A 19 4.29 1.73 -18.05
CA GLU A 19 4.62 2.32 -16.75
C GLU A 19 4.63 1.27 -15.63
N PHE A 20 5.32 1.59 -14.53
CA PHE A 20 5.25 0.80 -13.30
C PHE A 20 4.06 1.24 -12.45
N VAL A 21 3.23 0.28 -12.06
CA VAL A 21 2.09 0.47 -11.18
C VAL A 21 2.46 -0.01 -9.79
N GLY A 22 2.56 0.93 -8.85
CA GLY A 22 2.61 0.68 -7.41
C GLY A 22 1.21 0.40 -6.87
N LEU A 23 1.07 -0.70 -6.13
CA LEU A 23 -0.16 -1.17 -5.50
C LEU A 23 0.11 -1.46 -4.02
N CYS A 24 -0.87 -1.16 -3.17
CA CYS A 24 -0.85 -1.52 -1.76
C CYS A 24 -1.92 -2.59 -1.50
N GLU A 25 -1.54 -3.76 -0.98
CA GLU A 25 -2.53 -4.84 -0.72
C GLU A 25 -3.60 -4.43 0.28
N GLU A 26 -3.27 -3.53 1.21
CA GLU A 26 -4.21 -3.06 2.24
C GLU A 26 -5.20 -2.04 1.69
N PHE A 27 -4.80 -1.35 0.61
CA PHE A 27 -5.59 -0.35 -0.06
C PHE A 27 -5.63 -0.68 -1.55
N PRO A 28 -6.45 -1.66 -1.97
CA PRO A 28 -6.59 -2.00 -3.39
C PRO A 28 -7.12 -0.83 -4.23
N SER A 29 -7.74 0.18 -3.58
CA SER A 29 -8.15 1.44 -4.22
C SER A 29 -6.99 2.42 -4.43
N LEU A 30 -5.84 2.25 -3.75
CA LEU A 30 -4.65 3.06 -3.97
C LEU A 30 -3.76 2.40 -5.02
N SER A 31 -3.57 3.10 -6.12
CA SER A 31 -2.60 2.78 -7.14
C SER A 31 -1.80 4.02 -7.51
N TYR A 32 -0.56 3.82 -7.93
CA TYR A 32 0.30 4.91 -8.38
C TYR A 32 1.09 4.47 -9.60
N LEU A 33 0.93 5.17 -10.72
CA LEU A 33 1.62 4.86 -11.97
C LEU A 33 2.80 5.82 -12.17
N ASN A 34 3.94 5.28 -12.56
CA ASN A 34 5.10 6.08 -12.95
C ASN A 34 6.00 5.29 -13.92
N PRO A 35 6.64 5.93 -14.90
CA PRO A 35 7.52 5.24 -15.84
C PRO A 35 8.82 4.74 -15.17
N ASP A 36 9.17 5.30 -14.00
CA ASP A 36 10.28 4.84 -13.19
C ASP A 36 9.81 3.98 -12.02
N ARG A 37 10.42 2.80 -11.87
CA ARG A 37 10.07 1.83 -10.82
C ARG A 37 10.27 2.40 -9.41
N HIS A 38 11.35 3.15 -9.19
CA HIS A 38 11.66 3.72 -7.89
C HIS A 38 10.63 4.79 -7.53
N GLN A 39 10.33 5.67 -8.49
CA GLN A 39 9.31 6.70 -8.33
C GLN A 39 7.91 6.09 -8.11
N ALA A 40 7.59 4.99 -8.79
CA ALA A 40 6.33 4.28 -8.59
C ALA A 40 6.20 3.71 -7.17
N TYR A 41 7.29 3.14 -6.64
CA TYR A 41 7.35 2.64 -5.27
C TYR A 41 7.29 3.77 -4.22
N GLU A 42 8.09 4.82 -4.39
CA GLU A 42 8.07 5.95 -3.47
C GLU A 42 6.73 6.69 -3.48
N GLY A 43 6.09 6.79 -4.65
CA GLY A 43 4.77 7.38 -4.78
C GLY A 43 3.68 6.60 -4.04
N ILE A 44 3.63 5.27 -4.19
CA ILE A 44 2.65 4.46 -3.46
C ILE A 44 2.89 4.48 -1.94
N VAL A 45 4.15 4.53 -1.50
CA VAL A 45 4.50 4.66 -0.07
C VAL A 45 4.06 6.02 0.48
N ASN A 46 4.30 7.11 -0.25
CA ASN A 46 3.86 8.44 0.15
C ASN A 46 2.34 8.56 0.18
N LEU A 47 1.63 8.02 -0.82
CA LEU A 47 0.17 7.96 -0.83
C LEU A 47 -0.39 7.22 0.38
N ALA A 48 0.15 6.04 0.69
CA ALA A 48 -0.27 5.28 1.87
C ALA A 48 -0.02 6.05 3.17
N LYS A 49 1.10 6.79 3.25
CA LYS A 49 1.42 7.63 4.39
C LYS A 49 0.43 8.78 4.54
N ASP A 50 0.08 9.45 3.44
CA ASP A 50 -0.88 10.56 3.42
C ASP A 50 -2.26 10.10 3.87
N VAL A 51 -2.74 8.96 3.35
CA VAL A 51 -4.00 8.34 3.78
C VAL A 51 -3.98 7.99 5.27
N ILE A 52 -2.87 7.45 5.79
CA ILE A 52 -2.79 7.18 7.23
C ILE A 52 -2.76 8.46 8.06
N LEU A 53 -2.13 9.53 7.58
CA LEU A 53 -2.16 10.81 8.26
C LEU A 53 -3.58 11.36 8.30
N ASP A 54 -4.33 11.26 7.19
CA ASP A 54 -5.73 11.64 7.12
C ASP A 54 -6.60 10.80 8.07
N LEU A 55 -6.49 9.46 8.02
CA LEU A 55 -7.19 8.55 8.94
C LEU A 55 -6.89 8.84 10.42
N LYS A 56 -5.65 9.21 10.74
CA LYS A 56 -5.28 9.64 12.10
C LYS A 56 -5.93 10.97 12.48
N SER A 57 -6.07 11.88 11.53
CA SER A 57 -6.72 13.17 11.73
C SER A 57 -8.24 13.03 11.84
N THR A 58 -8.83 12.04 11.16
CA THR A 58 -10.27 11.72 11.24
C THR A 58 -10.63 10.78 12.40
N ASP A 59 -9.64 10.35 13.21
CA ASP A 59 -9.77 9.32 14.27
C ASP A 59 -10.34 7.99 13.75
N GLU A 60 -10.14 7.72 12.46
CA GLU A 60 -10.60 6.48 11.84
C GLU A 60 -9.67 5.30 12.14
N PRO A 61 -10.22 4.08 12.20
CA PRO A 61 -9.43 2.90 12.47
C PRO A 61 -8.48 2.60 11.31
N ILE A 62 -7.18 2.73 11.58
CA ILE A 62 -6.12 2.35 10.63
C ILE A 62 -6.24 0.83 10.34
N PRO A 63 -6.35 0.42 9.05
CA PRO A 63 -6.46 -0.98 8.71
C PRO A 63 -5.22 -1.77 9.15
N LYS A 64 -5.45 -2.97 9.68
CA LYS A 64 -4.38 -3.90 10.06
C LYS A 64 -3.80 -4.54 8.78
N PRO A 65 -2.49 -4.84 8.73
CA PRO A 65 -1.89 -5.50 7.57
C PRO A 65 -2.54 -6.87 7.33
N HIS A 66 -2.90 -7.15 6.07
CA HIS A 66 -3.62 -8.34 5.61
C HIS A 66 -2.90 -9.65 5.96
N TYR A 67 -1.57 -9.62 6.07
CA TYR A 67 -0.78 -10.77 6.51
C TYR A 67 -1.15 -11.28 7.91
N LEU A 68 -1.59 -10.41 8.83
CA LEU A 68 -1.99 -10.83 10.18
C LEU A 68 -3.27 -11.66 10.16
N ASP A 69 -4.20 -11.39 9.24
CA ASP A 69 -5.41 -12.20 9.09
C ASP A 69 -5.05 -13.62 8.59
N ARG A 70 -4.14 -13.69 7.61
CA ARG A 70 -3.71 -14.96 7.02
C ARG A 70 -2.99 -15.89 8.02
N LEU A 71 -2.29 -15.34 9.00
CA LEU A 71 -1.60 -16.15 10.01
C LEU A 71 -2.54 -16.81 11.03
N HIS A 72 -3.65 -16.16 11.40
CA HIS A 72 -4.62 -16.75 12.32
C HIS A 72 -5.29 -18.01 11.75
N GLN A 73 -5.35 -18.13 10.42
CA GLN A 73 -5.95 -19.29 9.74
C GLN A 73 -5.02 -20.51 9.70
N LEU A 74 -3.71 -20.32 9.93
CA LEU A 74 -2.71 -21.39 9.89
C LEU A 74 -2.45 -22.06 11.25
N THR A 75 -3.02 -21.51 12.32
CA THR A 75 -2.83 -22.03 13.70
C THR A 75 -4.09 -22.69 14.28
N SER A 76 -5.06 -23.06 13.43
CA SER A 76 -6.32 -23.72 13.83
C SER A 76 -6.33 -25.20 13.51
#